data_AF-A0A133UKH4-F1
#
_entry.id   AF-A0A133UKH4-F1
#
_cell.length_a   1.000
_cell.length_b   1.000
_cell.length_c   1.000
_cell.angle_alpha   90.00
_cell.angle_beta   90.00
_cell.angle_gamma   90.00
#
_symmetry.space_group_name_H-M   'P 1'
#
loop_
_entity.id
_entity.type
_entity.pdbx_description
1 polymer ?
#
loop_
_entity_poly.entity_id
_entity_poly.type
_entity_poly.pdbx_seq_one_letter_code
_entity_poly.pdbx_strand_id
1 'polypeptide(L)'
;MPVGLRKDSDGYVPRTEEDYERRSDISGGPYKKECAFCGEMFYAYYPTRKYCSYRCKNDAYIERRRQRKKEARKKTCQYCGEEFQAGRVDAKYCSSKCRVYAWRNDVGGE
;
A
#
# COMPACT_ATOMS: atom_id res chain seq x y z
N MET A 1 27.81 1.52 23.85
CA MET A 1 27.34 0.25 24.43
C MET A 1 26.45 -0.45 23.41
N PRO A 2 27.00 -1.27 22.50
CA PRO A 2 26.21 -1.85 21.42
C PRO A 2 25.39 -3.04 21.92
N VAL A 3 24.08 -2.84 22.05
CA VAL A 3 23.10 -3.79 22.63
C VAL A 3 22.56 -4.75 21.57
N GLY A 4 23.20 -5.91 21.43
CA GLY A 4 22.69 -6.98 20.57
C GLY A 4 23.44 -8.28 20.83
N LEU A 5 22.71 -9.38 20.84
CA LEU A 5 23.23 -10.72 21.07
C LEU A 5 23.13 -11.53 19.75
N ARG A 6 23.97 -12.54 19.55
CA ARG A 6 23.96 -13.48 18.42
C ARG A 6 23.67 -14.90 18.94
N LYS A 7 23.08 -15.76 18.10
CA LYS A 7 22.72 -17.14 18.48
C LYS A 7 23.76 -18.10 17.93
N ASP A 8 24.43 -18.82 18.83
CA ASP A 8 25.40 -19.87 18.55
C ASP A 8 24.86 -21.21 19.06
N SER A 9 25.61 -22.31 18.88
CA SER A 9 25.23 -23.67 19.33
C SER A 9 24.90 -23.73 20.82
N ASP A 10 25.59 -22.93 21.62
CA ASP A 10 25.56 -22.98 23.08
C ASP A 10 24.65 -21.89 23.71
N GLY A 11 23.94 -21.10 22.89
CA GLY A 11 22.98 -20.11 23.37
C GLY A 11 23.08 -18.74 22.71
N TYR A 12 22.74 -17.68 23.47
CA TYR A 12 22.70 -16.30 22.99
C TYR A 12 23.83 -15.50 23.62
N VAL A 13 24.82 -15.11 22.81
CA VAL A 13 26.09 -14.51 23.25
C VAL A 13 26.17 -13.04 22.82
N PRO A 14 26.79 -12.14 23.60
CA PRO A 14 26.98 -10.75 23.18
C PRO A 14 27.73 -10.64 21.85
N ARG A 15 27.27 -9.74 20.97
CA ARG A 15 27.97 -9.46 19.72
C ARG A 15 29.32 -8.83 20.03
N THR A 16 30.35 -9.34 19.37
CA THR A 16 31.73 -8.80 19.41
C THR A 16 31.86 -7.59 18.49
N GLU A 17 32.91 -6.78 18.64
CA GLU A 17 33.17 -5.66 17.70
C GLU A 17 33.31 -6.15 16.26
N GLU A 18 33.97 -7.28 16.04
CA GLU A 18 34.08 -7.94 14.73
C GLU A 18 32.71 -8.32 14.12
N ASP A 19 31.71 -8.67 14.94
CA ASP A 19 30.35 -8.96 14.49
C ASP A 19 29.59 -7.70 14.05
N TYR A 20 29.95 -6.53 14.59
CA TYR A 20 29.41 -5.24 14.15
C TYR A 20 30.10 -4.77 12.87
N GLU A 21 31.41 -4.97 12.74
CA GLU A 21 32.18 -4.64 11.53
C GLU A 21 31.79 -5.51 10.32
N ARG A 22 31.62 -6.83 10.52
CA ARG A 22 31.10 -7.73 9.47
C ARG A 22 29.71 -7.32 8.99
N ARG A 23 28.94 -6.61 9.81
CA ARG A 23 27.60 -6.09 9.46
C ARG A 23 27.68 -4.79 8.66
N SER A 24 28.73 -3.97 8.81
CA SER A 24 28.91 -2.75 8.00
C SER A 24 29.18 -3.05 6.53
N ASP A 25 29.77 -4.20 6.21
CA ASP A 25 30.03 -4.63 4.82
C ASP A 25 28.79 -5.16 4.10
N ILE A 26 27.77 -5.62 4.84
CA ILE A 26 26.49 -6.10 4.29
C ILE A 26 25.59 -4.92 3.90
N SER A 27 25.67 -3.81 4.64
CA SER A 27 25.01 -2.56 4.32
C SER A 27 25.91 -1.68 3.45
N GLY A 28 26.19 -2.14 2.23
CA GLY A 28 26.80 -1.31 1.18
C GLY A 28 26.15 0.08 1.21
N GLY A 29 26.98 1.13 1.28
CA GLY A 29 26.69 2.42 1.89
C GLY A 29 25.50 3.24 1.34
N PRO A 30 25.53 4.59 1.41
CA PRO A 30 24.40 5.39 0.99
C PRO A 30 24.13 5.26 -0.52
N TYR A 31 23.12 4.50 -0.91
CA TYR A 31 22.67 4.37 -2.30
C TYR A 31 22.07 5.68 -2.77
N LYS A 32 22.68 6.31 -3.78
CA LYS A 32 22.10 7.48 -4.45
C LYS A 32 20.93 7.03 -5.31
N LYS A 33 19.71 7.47 -4.97
CA LYS A 33 18.46 7.07 -5.64
C LYS A 33 17.55 8.27 -5.84
N GLU A 34 16.69 8.17 -6.84
CA GLU A 34 15.60 9.11 -7.07
C GLU A 34 14.37 8.74 -6.22
N CYS A 35 13.73 9.73 -5.60
CA CYS A 35 12.48 9.53 -4.89
C CYS A 35 11.33 9.25 -5.86
N ALA A 36 10.68 8.10 -5.74
CA ALA A 36 9.57 7.70 -6.62
C ALA A 36 8.30 8.57 -6.50
N PHE A 37 8.28 9.55 -5.59
CA PHE A 37 7.13 10.45 -5.40
C PHE A 37 7.45 11.89 -5.81
N CYS A 38 8.55 12.45 -5.31
CA CYS A 38 8.90 13.86 -5.59
C CYS A 38 10.01 14.03 -6.62
N GLY A 39 10.64 12.96 -7.12
CA GLY A 39 11.74 13.02 -8.09
C GLY A 39 13.09 13.49 -7.52
N GLU A 40 13.14 13.84 -6.23
CA GLU A 40 14.37 14.37 -5.61
C GLU A 40 15.43 13.27 -5.43
N MET A 41 16.69 13.61 -5.66
CA MET A 41 17.81 12.71 -5.47
C MET A 41 18.16 12.62 -3.98
N PHE A 42 18.21 11.40 -3.43
CA PHE A 42 18.49 11.18 -2.02
C PHE A 42 19.42 9.98 -1.79
N TYR A 43 20.02 9.96 -0.60
CA TYR A 43 20.87 8.86 -0.15
C TYR A 43 20.06 7.91 0.72
N ALA A 44 19.91 6.67 0.26
CA ALA A 44 19.24 5.61 0.99
C ALA A 44 20.26 4.73 1.70
N TYR A 45 20.02 4.41 2.97
CA TYR A 45 20.82 3.40 3.66
C TYR A 45 20.51 1.97 3.19
N TYR A 46 19.31 1.74 2.66
CA TYR A 46 18.88 0.43 2.15
C TYR A 46 18.54 0.50 0.65
N PRO A 47 18.93 -0.51 -0.14
CA PRO A 47 18.66 -0.53 -1.59
C PRO A 47 17.15 -0.65 -1.88
N THR A 48 16.37 -1.18 -0.94
CA THR A 48 14.92 -1.33 -1.04
C THR A 48 14.14 -0.03 -0.79
N ARG A 49 14.79 1.02 -0.25
CA ARG A 49 14.14 2.31 0.00
C ARG A 49 13.80 3.00 -1.33
N LYS A 50 12.55 3.45 -1.45
CA LYS A 50 11.98 4.08 -2.66
C LYS A 50 11.67 5.57 -2.51
N TYR A 51 11.66 6.07 -1.28
CA TYR A 51 11.24 7.43 -0.96
C TYR A 51 12.29 8.14 -0.11
N CYS A 52 12.50 9.43 -0.38
CA CYS A 52 13.46 10.26 0.34
C CYS A 52 13.08 10.41 1.82
N SER A 53 11.79 10.57 2.11
CA SER A 53 11.28 10.82 3.46
C SER A 53 10.03 10.00 3.78
N TYR A 54 9.67 9.95 5.07
CA TYR A 54 8.42 9.37 5.51
C TYR A 54 7.20 10.12 4.94
N ARG A 55 7.31 11.44 4.74
CA ARG A 55 6.26 12.25 4.11
C ARG A 55 5.93 11.77 2.70
N CYS A 56 6.95 11.70 1.83
CA CYS A 56 6.78 11.22 0.46
C CYS A 56 6.23 9.78 0.40
N LYS A 57 6.65 8.90 1.32
CA LYS A 57 6.08 7.56 1.45
C LYS A 57 4.59 7.59 1.77
N ASN A 58 4.19 8.45 2.71
CA ASN A 58 2.80 8.59 3.15
C ASN A 58 1.92 9.21 2.06
N ASP A 59 2.42 10.23 1.36
CA ASP A 59 1.67 10.89 0.29
C ASP A 59 1.42 9.94 -0.88
N ALA A 60 2.45 9.21 -1.32
CA ALA A 60 2.31 8.15 -2.32
C ALA A 60 1.31 7.06 -1.87
N TYR A 61 1.28 6.74 -0.57
CA TYR A 61 0.30 5.80 -0.01
C TYR A 61 -1.13 6.35 -0.02
N ILE A 62 -1.32 7.64 0.26
CA ILE A 62 -2.63 8.29 0.22
C ILE A 62 -3.15 8.34 -1.21
N GLU A 63 -2.32 8.71 -2.18
CA GLU A 63 -2.70 8.79 -3.59
C GLU A 63 -3.11 7.44 -4.16
N ARG A 64 -2.28 6.39 -3.97
CA ARG A 64 -2.64 5.04 -4.44
C ARG A 64 -3.94 4.54 -3.78
N ARG A 65 -4.18 4.90 -2.51
CA ARG A 65 -5.41 4.52 -1.80
C ARG A 65 -6.62 5.27 -2.36
N ARG A 66 -6.47 6.54 -2.73
CA ARG A 66 -7.53 7.33 -3.39
C ARG A 66 -7.87 6.77 -4.77
N GLN A 67 -6.85 6.43 -5.57
CA GLN A 67 -7.05 5.82 -6.89
C GLN A 67 -7.79 4.48 -6.79
N ARG A 68 -7.32 3.56 -5.94
CA ARG A 68 -8.00 2.28 -5.68
C ARG A 68 -9.45 2.46 -5.23
N LYS A 69 -9.72 3.44 -4.35
CA LYS A 69 -11.09 3.75 -3.93
C LYS A 69 -11.94 4.29 -5.09
N LYS A 70 -11.36 5.10 -5.97
CA LYS A 70 -12.06 5.63 -7.15
C LYS A 70 -12.41 4.51 -8.12
N GLU A 71 -11.48 3.59 -8.36
CA GLU A 71 -11.68 2.41 -9.20
C GLU A 71 -12.70 1.44 -8.60
N ALA A 72 -12.61 1.12 -7.31
CA ALA A 72 -13.58 0.26 -6.63
C ALA A 72 -15.01 0.85 -6.59
N ARG A 73 -15.15 2.15 -6.81
CA ARG A 73 -16.43 2.84 -6.93
C ARG A 73 -16.98 2.85 -8.35
N LYS A 74 -16.16 2.57 -9.37
CA LYS A 74 -16.68 2.36 -10.73
C LYS A 74 -17.37 1.01 -10.76
N LYS A 75 -18.68 1.03 -10.95
CA LYS A 75 -19.51 -0.17 -10.94
C LYS A 75 -20.51 -0.12 -12.07
N THR A 76 -20.93 -1.28 -12.52
CA THR A 76 -22.00 -1.43 -13.49
C THR A 76 -23.33 -1.62 -12.76
N CYS A 77 -24.37 -0.91 -13.19
CA CYS A 77 -25.71 -1.08 -12.64
C CYS A 77 -26.26 -2.45 -13.01
N GLN A 78 -26.72 -3.24 -12.04
CA GLN A 78 -27.29 -4.58 -12.30
C GLN A 78 -28.63 -4.54 -13.07
N TYR A 79 -29.31 -3.39 -13.11
CA TYR A 79 -30.59 -3.26 -13.81
C TYR A 79 -30.44 -2.68 -15.23
N CYS A 80 -29.80 -1.51 -15.38
CA CYS A 80 -29.67 -0.83 -16.67
C CYS A 80 -28.35 -1.11 -17.40
N GLY A 81 -27.38 -1.75 -16.77
CA GLY A 81 -26.07 -2.03 -17.38
C GLY A 81 -25.13 -0.83 -17.50
N GLU A 82 -25.53 0.36 -17.07
CA GLU A 82 -24.69 1.56 -17.17
C GLU A 82 -23.56 1.58 -16.12
N GLU A 83 -22.40 2.09 -16.52
CA GLU A 83 -21.30 2.38 -15.60
C GLU A 83 -21.62 3.63 -14.76
N PHE A 84 -21.54 3.50 -13.45
CA PHE A 84 -21.77 4.59 -12.51
C PHE A 84 -20.70 4.64 -11.43
N GLN A 85 -20.53 5.82 -10.85
CA GLN A 85 -19.66 6.01 -9.70
C GLN A 85 -20.45 5.85 -8.41
N ALA A 86 -20.32 4.70 -7.78
CA ALA A 86 -20.98 4.40 -6.52
C ALA A 86 -20.43 5.26 -5.37
N GLY A 87 -21.33 5.92 -4.62
CA GLY A 87 -20.95 6.60 -3.37
C GLY A 87 -20.51 5.62 -2.27
N ARG A 88 -21.08 4.41 -2.28
CA ARG A 88 -20.83 3.34 -1.30
C ARG A 88 -20.29 2.07 -1.97
N VAL A 89 -19.56 1.27 -1.21
CA VAL A 89 -18.92 0.03 -1.70
C VAL A 89 -19.94 -1.09 -1.96
N ASP A 90 -21.12 -1.02 -1.36
CA ASP A 90 -22.20 -2.02 -1.48
C ASP A 90 -23.27 -1.63 -2.51
N ALA A 91 -23.18 -0.45 -3.13
CA ALA A 91 -24.17 -0.02 -4.12
C ALA A 91 -24.15 -0.96 -5.35
N LYS A 92 -25.34 -1.42 -5.75
CA LYS A 92 -25.58 -2.32 -6.91
C LYS A 92 -26.26 -1.63 -8.09
N TYR A 93 -26.89 -0.47 -7.85
CA TYR A 93 -27.72 0.23 -8.82
C TYR A 93 -27.26 1.68 -8.94
N CYS A 94 -27.34 2.25 -10.15
CA CYS A 94 -26.93 3.63 -10.42
C CYS A 94 -27.82 4.67 -9.73
N SER A 95 -29.10 4.35 -9.52
CA SER A 95 -30.10 5.25 -8.95
C SER A 95 -31.13 4.51 -8.11
N SER A 96 -31.85 5.25 -7.26
CA SER A 96 -32.99 4.72 -6.51
C SER A 96 -34.09 4.18 -7.42
N LYS A 97 -34.28 4.78 -8.61
CA LYS A 97 -35.22 4.30 -9.63
C LYS A 97 -34.88 2.89 -10.10
N CYS A 98 -33.63 2.66 -10.53
CA CYS A 98 -33.17 1.33 -10.95
C CYS A 98 -33.32 0.28 -9.85
N ARG A 99 -33.09 0.65 -8.59
CA ARG A 99 -33.33 -0.23 -7.44
C ARG A 99 -34.81 -0.62 -7.29
N VAL A 100 -35.72 0.34 -7.41
CA VAL A 100 -37.17 0.09 -7.29
C VAL A 100 -37.67 -0.74 -8.48
N TYR A 101 -37.20 -0.47 -9.69
CA TYR A 101 -37.53 -1.27 -10.86
C TYR A 101 -37.03 -2.70 -10.72
N ALA A 102 -35.77 -2.91 -10.34
CA ALA A 102 -35.23 -4.25 -10.11
C ALA A 102 -36.07 -5.02 -9.08
N TRP A 103 -36.40 -4.38 -7.94
CA TRP A 103 -37.25 -5.00 -6.92
C TRP A 103 -38.63 -5.38 -7.48
N ARG A 104 -39.32 -4.47 -8.17
CA ARG A 104 -40.66 -4.76 -8.76
C ARG A 104 -40.66 -5.89 -9.79
N ASN A 105 -39.57 -6.06 -10.54
CA ASN A 105 -39.46 -7.15 -11.52
C ASN A 105 -39.14 -8.49 -10.85
N ASP A 106 -38.50 -8.50 -9.68
CA ASP A 106 -38.08 -9.71 -8.96
C ASP A 106 -39.20 -10.32 -8.11
N VAL A 107 -40.05 -9.49 -7.49
CA VAL A 107 -41.20 -9.95 -6.65
C VAL A 107 -42.56 -9.95 -7.36
N GLY A 108 -42.62 -9.59 -8.65
CA GLY A 108 -43.87 -9.48 -9.41
C GLY A 108 -44.27 -10.73 -10.23
N GLY A 109 -43.64 -11.87 -9.99
CA GLY A 109 -43.83 -13.09 -10.76
C GLY A 109 -44.35 -14.26 -9.94
N GLU A 110 -45.53 -14.12 -9.33
CA GLU A 110 -46.43 -15.22 -8.91
C GLU A 110 -47.89 -14.81 -9.13
#